data_AF-A0A432H1M7-F1
#
_entry.id   AF-A0A432H1M7-F1
#
_cell.length_a   1.000
_cell.length_b   1.000
_cell.length_c   1.000
_cell.angle_alpha   90.00
_cell.angle_beta   90.00
_cell.angle_gamma   90.00
#
_symmetry.space_group_name_H-M   'P 1'
#
loop_
_entity.id
_entity.type
_entity.pdbx_description
1 polymer ?
#
loop_
_entity_poly.entity_id
_entity_poly.type
_entity_poly.pdbx_seq_one_letter_code
_entity_poly.pdbx_strand_id
1 'polypeptide(L)'
;MRPRKRRRSESFIPPPQTSSAPLPSSKTISSSPATRNTPIKCNRDQFMASLLQTLLSNNPEQTKAIGKILARSLRPGNSIGLTGELGAGKTQFVKGLAMGLGIDEDEVVSPSFGLINEYAGDKKLYHVDLYRLDTAEDIETLGLTDYIFGDGICVIEWADRLGGDLSLLDIHIQIEILPDNRRRLRFSGKDLAAFEEAAKSL
;
A
#
# COMPACT_ATOMS: atom_id res chain seq x y z
N MET A 1 33.17 -45.16 37.26
CA MET A 1 34.17 -44.37 36.48
C MET A 1 33.48 -43.07 36.03
N ARG A 2 33.83 -41.91 36.60
CA ARG A 2 33.15 -40.62 36.34
C ARG A 2 33.81 -39.89 35.16
N PRO A 3 33.09 -39.32 34.18
CA PRO A 3 33.71 -38.45 33.18
C PRO A 3 33.82 -37.01 33.69
N ARG A 4 35.00 -36.42 33.49
CA ARG A 4 35.43 -35.08 33.92
C ARG A 4 34.77 -33.98 33.07
N LYS A 5 34.25 -32.94 33.74
CA LYS A 5 33.78 -31.68 33.15
C LYS A 5 34.92 -30.95 32.43
N ARG A 6 34.72 -30.58 31.16
CA ARG A 6 35.59 -29.65 30.41
C ARG A 6 35.35 -28.22 30.89
N ARG A 7 36.40 -27.53 31.31
CA ARG A 7 36.43 -26.07 31.60
C ARG A 7 36.40 -25.31 30.27
N ARG A 8 35.49 -24.33 30.14
CA ARG A 8 35.55 -23.29 29.10
C ARG A 8 36.43 -22.15 29.62
N SER A 9 37.39 -21.72 28.80
CA SER A 9 38.23 -20.55 29.02
C SER A 9 37.45 -19.29 28.60
N GLU A 10 37.12 -18.44 29.56
CA GLU A 10 36.56 -17.11 29.33
C GLU A 10 37.67 -16.16 28.87
N SER A 11 37.52 -15.61 27.67
CA SER A 11 38.36 -14.56 27.10
C SER A 11 37.95 -13.21 27.71
N PHE A 12 38.87 -12.62 28.47
CA PHE A 12 38.77 -11.34 29.14
C PHE A 12 38.82 -10.20 28.11
N ILE A 13 37.74 -9.41 27.98
CA ILE A 13 37.70 -8.20 27.14
C ILE A 13 37.77 -6.98 28.08
N PRO A 14 38.79 -6.12 28.00
CA PRO A 14 38.86 -4.91 28.82
C PRO A 14 37.93 -3.80 28.28
N PRO A 15 37.41 -2.91 29.16
CA PRO A 15 36.50 -1.83 28.77
C PRO A 15 37.23 -0.68 28.04
N PRO A 16 36.51 0.10 27.21
CA PRO A 16 37.10 1.22 26.48
C PRO A 16 37.46 2.39 27.40
N GLN A 17 38.64 2.97 27.17
CA GLN A 17 39.11 4.16 27.89
C GLN A 17 38.43 5.43 27.37
N THR A 18 37.91 6.23 28.29
CA THR A 18 37.35 7.56 28.03
C THR A 18 38.47 8.58 27.90
N SER A 19 38.57 9.25 26.75
CA SER A 19 39.44 10.41 26.54
C SER A 19 38.58 11.66 26.38
N SER A 20 38.69 12.57 27.35
CA SER A 20 38.09 13.90 27.35
C SER A 20 38.98 14.88 26.57
N ALA A 21 38.47 15.43 25.48
CA ALA A 21 39.10 16.55 24.75
C ALA A 21 38.28 17.85 24.93
N PRO A 22 38.94 19.02 25.05
CA PRO A 22 38.30 20.27 25.45
C PRO A 22 37.59 21.00 24.31
N LEU A 23 36.56 21.78 24.67
CA LEU A 23 35.82 22.72 23.80
C LEU A 23 36.69 23.92 23.38
N PRO A 24 36.70 24.32 22.10
CA PRO A 24 37.25 25.60 21.68
C PRO A 24 36.21 26.73 21.71
N SER A 25 36.71 27.88 22.17
CA SER A 25 36.06 29.17 22.41
C SER A 25 35.55 29.91 21.16
N SER A 26 34.49 30.68 21.40
CA SER A 26 33.84 31.67 20.54
C SER A 26 34.80 32.66 19.88
N LYS A 27 34.64 32.88 18.56
CA LYS A 27 35.14 34.09 17.87
C LYS A 27 34.08 34.65 16.92
N THR A 28 33.64 35.85 17.27
CA THR A 28 32.84 36.81 16.51
C THR A 28 33.60 37.33 15.31
N ILE A 29 33.07 37.22 14.07
CA ILE A 29 33.53 38.01 12.92
C ILE A 29 32.35 38.38 12.00
N SER A 30 32.10 39.69 11.96
CA SER A 30 31.75 40.56 10.81
C SER A 30 30.41 40.41 10.07
N SER A 31 29.68 41.51 10.07
CA SER A 31 28.41 41.79 9.38
C SER A 31 28.59 42.79 8.22
N SER A 32 28.22 42.40 6.99
CA SER A 32 27.57 43.19 5.89
C SER A 32 28.04 42.74 4.49
N PRO A 33 27.30 42.99 3.37
CA PRO A 33 26.01 43.68 3.18
C PRO A 33 24.92 42.86 2.43
N ALA A 34 23.74 43.46 2.32
CA ALA A 34 22.48 42.95 1.77
C ALA A 34 22.51 42.20 0.43
N THR A 35 21.70 41.14 0.30
CA THR A 35 21.02 40.80 -0.96
C THR A 35 19.67 40.12 -0.72
N ARG A 36 18.62 40.82 -1.16
CA ARG A 36 17.40 40.32 -1.84
C ARG A 36 16.76 39.04 -1.30
N ASN A 37 15.62 39.23 -0.62
CA ASN A 37 14.52 38.27 -0.58
C ASN A 37 14.12 37.88 -2.02
N THR A 38 14.66 36.77 -2.51
CA THR A 38 14.01 35.99 -3.56
C THR A 38 13.16 34.93 -2.86
N PRO A 39 11.82 34.91 -3.04
CA PRO A 39 11.05 33.76 -2.63
C PRO A 39 11.61 32.57 -3.40
N ILE A 40 12.08 31.55 -2.67
CA ILE A 40 12.26 30.20 -3.21
C ILE A 40 10.94 29.89 -3.89
N LYS A 41 10.94 29.83 -5.22
CA LYS A 41 9.82 29.31 -6.00
C LYS A 41 9.68 27.85 -5.60
N CYS A 42 8.91 27.60 -4.55
CA CYS A 42 8.40 26.27 -4.24
C CYS A 42 7.47 25.94 -5.40
N ASN A 43 7.98 25.12 -6.31
CA ASN A 43 7.27 24.71 -7.50
C ASN A 43 6.01 23.98 -7.04
N ARG A 44 4.84 24.48 -7.44
CA ARG A 44 3.51 24.01 -7.02
C ARG A 44 3.29 22.51 -7.30
N ASP A 45 4.15 21.93 -8.12
CA ASP A 45 4.14 20.54 -8.58
C ASP A 45 4.88 19.58 -7.62
N GLN A 46 5.67 20.09 -6.66
CA GLN A 46 6.52 19.28 -5.78
C GLN A 46 5.97 19.13 -4.34
N PHE A 47 4.79 19.69 -4.08
CA PHE A 47 4.09 19.62 -2.79
C PHE A 47 2.69 19.00 -2.92
N MET A 48 2.53 18.04 -3.85
CA MET A 48 1.39 17.11 -3.84
C MET A 48 1.66 16.01 -2.80
N ALA A 49 1.71 16.42 -1.54
CA ALA A 49 1.65 15.51 -0.42
C ALA A 49 0.43 14.59 -0.62
N SER A 50 0.71 13.30 -0.83
CA SER A 50 -0.13 12.15 -0.49
C SER A 50 -1.46 12.54 0.15
N LEU A 51 -2.51 12.73 -0.65
CA LEU A 51 -3.84 12.93 -0.10
C LEU A 51 -4.34 11.57 0.37
N LEU A 52 -4.12 11.25 1.65
CA LEU A 52 -4.79 10.11 2.28
C LEU A 52 -6.29 10.40 2.33
N GLN A 53 -7.04 9.92 1.33
CA GLN A 53 -8.49 10.01 1.35
C GLN A 53 -9.05 8.89 2.23
N THR A 54 -9.98 9.23 3.13
CA THR A 54 -10.60 8.25 4.04
C THR A 54 -12.10 8.23 3.84
N LEU A 55 -12.64 7.04 3.60
CA LEU A 55 -14.08 6.79 3.52
C LEU A 55 -14.52 5.84 4.63
N LEU A 56 -15.75 6.03 5.12
CA LEU A 56 -16.39 5.14 6.07
C LEU A 56 -17.47 4.34 5.37
N SER A 57 -17.52 3.04 5.68
CA SER A 57 -18.56 2.13 5.24
C SER A 57 -19.23 1.52 6.46
N ASN A 58 -20.56 1.49 6.47
CA ASN A 58 -21.35 0.97 7.58
C ASN A 58 -21.82 -0.47 7.36
N ASN A 59 -21.71 -0.99 6.13
CA ASN A 59 -22.15 -2.33 5.76
C ASN A 59 -21.46 -2.81 4.46
N PRO A 60 -21.55 -4.10 4.11
CA PRO A 60 -20.96 -4.63 2.88
C PRO A 60 -21.43 -3.92 1.61
N GLU A 61 -22.69 -3.49 1.54
CA GLU A 61 -23.27 -2.79 0.39
C GLU A 61 -22.62 -1.44 0.15
N GLN A 62 -22.28 -0.69 1.20
CA GLN A 62 -21.53 0.56 1.11
C GLN A 62 -20.08 0.30 0.67
N THR A 63 -19.46 -0.77 1.14
CA THR A 63 -18.11 -1.16 0.66
C THR A 63 -18.12 -1.47 -0.84
N LYS A 64 -19.14 -2.21 -1.31
CA LYS A 64 -19.35 -2.46 -2.75
C LYS A 64 -19.60 -1.15 -3.51
N ALA A 65 -20.44 -0.26 -2.98
CA ALA A 65 -20.72 1.03 -3.60
C ALA A 65 -19.44 1.85 -3.81
N ILE A 66 -18.57 1.92 -2.80
CA ILE A 66 -17.26 2.60 -2.90
C ILE A 66 -16.41 1.98 -4.02
N GLY A 67 -16.31 0.65 -4.09
CA GLY A 67 -15.62 -0.03 -5.18
C GLY A 67 -16.20 0.30 -6.56
N LYS A 68 -17.54 0.31 -6.68
CA LYS A 68 -18.25 0.64 -7.92
C LYS A 68 -17.99 2.07 -8.40
N ILE A 69 -17.85 3.01 -7.46
CA ILE A 69 -17.54 4.40 -7.78
C ILE A 69 -16.10 4.51 -8.28
N LEU A 70 -15.16 3.84 -7.61
CA LEU A 70 -13.76 3.81 -8.04
C LEU A 70 -13.61 3.27 -9.46
N ALA A 71 -14.33 2.21 -9.81
CA ALA A 71 -14.28 1.60 -11.15
C ALA A 71 -14.49 2.59 -12.31
N ARG A 72 -15.26 3.67 -12.08
CA ARG A 72 -15.56 4.69 -13.10
C ARG A 72 -14.34 5.52 -13.49
N SER A 73 -13.42 5.75 -12.55
CA SER A 73 -12.20 6.52 -12.83
C SER A 73 -11.07 5.67 -13.40
N LEU A 74 -11.16 4.34 -13.30
CA LEU A 74 -10.10 3.43 -13.74
C LEU A 74 -10.05 3.27 -15.25
N ARG A 75 -8.83 3.03 -15.73
CA ARG A 75 -8.46 2.77 -17.11
C ARG A 75 -7.75 1.41 -17.20
N PRO A 76 -7.80 0.76 -18.38
CA PRO A 76 -6.87 -0.32 -18.72
C PRO A 76 -5.43 -0.01 -18.26
N GLY A 77 -4.80 -0.98 -17.60
CA GLY A 77 -3.45 -0.86 -17.04
C GLY A 77 -3.39 -0.31 -15.61
N ASN A 78 -4.51 0.10 -14.99
CA ASN A 78 -4.49 0.48 -13.59
C ASN A 78 -4.35 -0.72 -12.64
N SER A 79 -3.57 -0.53 -11.59
CA SER A 79 -3.30 -1.52 -10.56
C SER A 79 -3.71 -1.05 -9.16
N ILE A 80 -4.36 -1.93 -8.39
CA ILE A 80 -4.92 -1.64 -7.07
C ILE A 80 -4.44 -2.69 -6.07
N GLY A 81 -3.85 -2.24 -4.97
CA GLY A 81 -3.52 -3.07 -3.81
C GLY A 81 -4.56 -2.95 -2.71
N LEU A 82 -5.06 -4.07 -2.20
CA LEU A 82 -5.95 -4.14 -1.04
C LEU A 82 -5.22 -4.76 0.13
N THR A 83 -5.18 -4.06 1.27
CA THR A 83 -4.66 -4.60 2.53
C THR A 83 -5.68 -4.48 3.64
N GLY A 84 -5.62 -5.37 4.62
CA GLY A 84 -6.55 -5.42 5.74
C GLY A 84 -6.71 -6.82 6.29
N GLU A 85 -7.21 -6.93 7.51
CA GLU A 85 -7.36 -8.20 8.21
C GLU A 85 -8.33 -9.17 7.48
N LEU A 86 -8.33 -10.44 7.91
CA LEU A 86 -9.30 -11.42 7.44
C LEU A 86 -10.72 -10.93 7.80
N GLY A 87 -11.65 -10.98 6.85
CA GLY A 87 -13.01 -10.46 7.06
C GLY A 87 -13.13 -8.92 6.99
N ALA A 88 -12.07 -8.18 6.66
CA ALA A 88 -12.14 -6.73 6.47
C ALA A 88 -13.06 -6.31 5.32
N GLY A 89 -13.37 -7.23 4.38
CA GLY A 89 -14.26 -6.95 3.25
C GLY A 89 -13.55 -6.61 1.95
N LYS A 90 -12.29 -7.04 1.80
CA LYS A 90 -11.50 -6.91 0.56
C LYS A 90 -12.26 -7.46 -0.65
N THR A 91 -12.72 -8.72 -0.61
CA THR A 91 -13.54 -9.29 -1.70
C THR A 91 -14.89 -8.56 -1.91
N GLN A 92 -15.49 -7.97 -0.86
CA GLN A 92 -16.70 -7.16 -1.03
C GLN A 92 -16.41 -5.88 -1.82
N PHE A 93 -15.24 -5.27 -1.59
CA PHE A 93 -14.75 -4.16 -2.39
C PHE A 93 -14.54 -4.58 -3.85
N VAL A 94 -13.90 -5.74 -4.10
CA VAL A 94 -13.69 -6.27 -5.47
C VAL A 94 -15.01 -6.54 -6.19
N LYS A 95 -16.01 -7.12 -5.52
CA LYS A 95 -17.36 -7.28 -6.08
C LYS A 95 -17.96 -5.95 -6.53
N GLY A 96 -17.87 -4.93 -5.67
CA GLY A 96 -18.30 -3.58 -6.02
C GLY A 96 -17.57 -3.00 -7.24
N LEU A 97 -16.25 -3.17 -7.27
CA LEU A 97 -15.42 -2.76 -8.40
C LEU A 97 -15.88 -3.45 -9.69
N ALA A 98 -16.05 -4.77 -9.67
CA ALA A 98 -16.50 -5.57 -10.79
C ALA A 98 -17.87 -5.09 -11.33
N MET A 99 -18.84 -4.79 -10.46
CA MET A 99 -20.12 -4.20 -10.87
C MET A 99 -19.95 -2.87 -11.61
N GLY A 100 -18.94 -2.07 -11.24
CA GLY A 100 -18.63 -0.81 -11.91
C GLY A 100 -17.91 -0.98 -13.24
N LEU A 101 -17.37 -2.18 -13.50
CA LEU A 101 -16.74 -2.59 -14.75
C LEU A 101 -17.67 -3.44 -15.64
N GLY A 102 -18.96 -3.54 -15.30
CA GLY A 102 -19.95 -4.30 -16.08
C GLY A 102 -19.89 -5.81 -15.87
N ILE A 103 -19.26 -6.28 -14.78
CA ILE A 103 -19.17 -7.70 -14.40
C ILE A 103 -20.21 -7.98 -13.31
N ASP A 104 -20.90 -9.13 -13.39
CA ASP A 104 -21.84 -9.55 -12.35
C ASP A 104 -21.08 -9.88 -11.05
N GLU A 105 -21.54 -9.34 -9.91
CA GLU A 105 -20.88 -9.59 -8.63
C GLU A 105 -21.00 -11.02 -8.14
N ASP A 106 -22.00 -11.76 -8.62
CA ASP A 106 -22.20 -13.17 -8.26
C ASP A 106 -21.18 -14.09 -8.92
N GLU A 107 -20.59 -13.67 -10.05
CA GLU A 107 -19.46 -14.37 -10.69
C GLU A 107 -18.14 -14.14 -9.95
N VAL A 108 -18.03 -13.04 -9.20
CA VAL A 108 -16.80 -12.67 -8.49
C VAL A 108 -16.67 -13.40 -7.16
N VAL A 109 -15.71 -14.31 -7.13
CA VAL A 109 -15.32 -15.07 -5.94
C VAL A 109 -13.85 -14.82 -5.61
N SER A 110 -13.48 -14.88 -4.33
CA SER A 110 -12.06 -14.82 -3.93
C SER A 110 -11.32 -15.99 -4.60
N PRO A 111 -10.19 -15.74 -5.30
CA PRO A 111 -9.32 -16.74 -5.92
C PRO A 111 -8.65 -17.67 -4.90
N SER A 112 -9.44 -18.43 -4.14
CA SER A 112 -8.94 -19.20 -3.00
C SER A 112 -7.94 -20.31 -3.38
N PHE A 113 -7.95 -20.77 -4.63
CA PHE A 113 -7.01 -21.78 -5.16
C PHE A 113 -6.37 -21.37 -6.47
N GLY A 114 -7.09 -20.63 -7.34
CA GLY A 114 -6.56 -20.15 -8.61
C GLY A 114 -5.52 -19.04 -8.46
N LEU A 115 -5.44 -18.38 -7.29
CA LEU A 115 -4.64 -17.18 -6.98
C LEU A 115 -4.99 -15.96 -7.85
N ILE A 116 -5.44 -16.18 -9.08
CA ILE A 116 -5.86 -15.18 -10.06
C ILE A 116 -7.16 -15.67 -10.71
N ASN A 117 -8.15 -14.80 -10.77
CA ASN A 117 -9.32 -14.95 -11.62
C ASN A 117 -9.35 -13.81 -12.65
N GLU A 118 -9.76 -14.11 -13.87
CA GLU A 118 -9.96 -13.12 -14.93
C GLU A 118 -11.45 -13.00 -15.24
N TYR A 119 -11.94 -11.77 -15.32
CA TYR A 119 -13.33 -11.49 -15.64
C TYR A 119 -13.43 -10.53 -16.83
N ALA A 120 -14.31 -10.85 -17.77
CA ALA A 120 -14.61 -10.01 -18.92
C ALA A 120 -15.82 -9.12 -18.62
N GLY A 121 -15.62 -7.81 -18.66
CA GLY A 121 -16.68 -6.81 -18.62
C GLY A 121 -16.41 -5.69 -19.63
N ASP A 122 -16.91 -4.49 -19.36
CA ASP A 122 -16.58 -3.28 -20.11
C ASP A 122 -15.06 -3.03 -20.13
N LYS A 123 -14.40 -3.39 -19.03
CA LYS A 123 -12.95 -3.49 -18.91
C LYS A 123 -12.61 -4.82 -18.25
N LYS A 124 -11.54 -5.46 -18.71
CA LYS A 124 -11.04 -6.71 -18.14
C LYS A 124 -10.60 -6.49 -16.68
N LEU A 125 -10.95 -7.41 -15.79
CA LEU A 125 -10.55 -7.39 -14.39
C LEU A 125 -9.67 -8.61 -14.09
N TYR A 126 -8.48 -8.37 -13.58
CA TYR A 126 -7.60 -9.36 -12.97
C TYR A 126 -7.76 -9.28 -11.45
N HIS A 127 -8.32 -10.32 -10.84
CA HIS A 127 -8.49 -10.40 -9.39
C HIS A 127 -7.49 -11.40 -8.84
N VAL A 128 -6.52 -10.88 -8.09
CA VAL A 128 -5.44 -11.65 -7.46
C VAL A 128 -5.66 -11.72 -5.96
N ASP A 129 -5.40 -12.86 -5.33
CA ASP A 129 -5.43 -13.04 -3.88
C ASP A 129 -4.16 -13.74 -3.40
N LEU A 130 -3.31 -13.00 -2.67
CA LEU A 130 -2.02 -13.49 -2.21
C LEU A 130 -2.08 -14.15 -0.82
N TYR A 131 -3.26 -14.28 -0.20
CA TYR A 131 -3.39 -14.72 1.20
C TYR A 131 -2.62 -16.00 1.55
N ARG A 132 -2.49 -16.93 0.60
CA ARG A 132 -1.88 -18.25 0.79
C ARG A 132 -0.39 -18.33 0.42
N LEU A 133 0.19 -17.26 -0.13
CA LEU A 133 1.59 -17.27 -0.56
C LEU A 133 2.49 -16.75 0.56
N ASP A 134 3.35 -17.61 1.08
CA ASP A 134 4.15 -17.32 2.28
C ASP A 134 5.57 -16.84 1.97
N THR A 135 6.06 -17.09 0.75
CA THR A 135 7.42 -16.69 0.35
C THR A 135 7.42 -15.73 -0.84
N ALA A 136 8.45 -14.89 -0.93
CA ALA A 136 8.65 -14.02 -2.08
C ALA A 136 8.84 -14.81 -3.38
N GLU A 137 9.48 -15.98 -3.31
CA GLU A 137 9.68 -16.88 -4.45
C GLU A 137 8.36 -17.40 -5.03
N ASP A 138 7.38 -17.74 -4.15
CA ASP A 138 6.05 -18.16 -4.61
C ASP A 138 5.32 -17.03 -5.37
N ILE A 139 5.49 -15.79 -4.89
CA ILE A 139 4.88 -14.60 -5.50
C ILE A 139 5.55 -14.27 -6.83
N GLU A 140 6.88 -14.34 -6.91
CA GLU A 140 7.62 -14.12 -8.16
C GLU A 140 7.22 -15.14 -9.24
N THR A 141 7.03 -16.41 -8.85
CA THR A 141 6.64 -17.49 -9.76
C THR A 141 5.23 -17.28 -10.34
N LEU A 142 4.37 -16.50 -9.68
CA LEU A 142 3.02 -16.21 -10.15
C LEU A 142 2.99 -15.31 -11.40
N GLY A 143 4.08 -14.60 -11.71
CA GLY A 143 4.17 -13.77 -12.91
C GLY A 143 3.28 -12.52 -12.86
N LEU A 144 3.12 -11.91 -11.66
CA LEU A 144 2.21 -10.77 -11.45
C LEU A 144 2.48 -9.56 -12.33
N THR A 145 3.70 -9.40 -12.83
CA THR A 145 4.11 -8.33 -13.75
C THR A 145 3.19 -8.25 -14.97
N ASP A 146 2.79 -9.38 -15.55
CA ASP A 146 1.96 -9.41 -16.75
C ASP A 146 0.52 -8.89 -16.50
N TYR A 147 0.06 -9.02 -15.26
CA TYR A 147 -1.26 -8.54 -14.84
C TYR A 147 -1.21 -7.09 -14.38
N ILE A 148 -0.19 -6.70 -13.60
CA ILE A 148 0.00 -5.34 -13.09
C ILE A 148 0.19 -4.35 -14.24
N PHE A 149 0.96 -4.73 -15.26
CA PHE A 149 1.24 -3.88 -16.44
C PHE A 149 0.44 -4.30 -17.68
N GLY A 150 -0.57 -5.15 -17.50
CA GLY A 150 -1.42 -5.65 -18.58
C GLY A 150 -2.42 -4.62 -19.10
N ASP A 151 -3.34 -5.08 -19.95
CA ASP A 151 -4.39 -4.28 -20.58
C ASP A 151 -5.71 -4.25 -19.79
N GLY A 152 -5.74 -4.88 -18.62
CA GLY A 152 -6.89 -4.92 -17.72
C GLY A 152 -6.69 -4.03 -16.50
N ILE A 153 -7.66 -4.06 -15.60
CA ILE A 153 -7.54 -3.51 -14.25
C ILE A 153 -7.08 -4.65 -13.34
N CYS A 154 -5.96 -4.48 -12.66
CA CYS A 154 -5.43 -5.47 -11.73
C CYS A 154 -5.76 -5.10 -10.29
N VAL A 155 -6.39 -6.00 -9.54
CA VAL A 155 -6.67 -5.83 -8.11
C VAL A 155 -6.09 -6.99 -7.33
N ILE A 156 -5.24 -6.66 -6.35
CA ILE A 156 -4.48 -7.61 -5.55
C ILE A 156 -4.93 -7.54 -4.10
N GLU A 157 -5.63 -8.58 -3.63
CA GLU A 157 -5.87 -8.79 -2.20
C GLU A 157 -4.59 -9.25 -1.50
N TRP A 158 -4.39 -8.76 -0.27
CA TRP A 158 -3.18 -9.03 0.54
C TRP A 158 -1.90 -8.51 -0.12
N ALA A 159 -2.00 -7.34 -0.74
CA ALA A 159 -0.89 -6.71 -1.46
C ALA A 159 0.33 -6.48 -0.58
N ASP A 160 0.18 -6.39 0.75
CA ASP A 160 1.30 -6.29 1.71
C ASP A 160 2.31 -7.45 1.58
N ARG A 161 1.90 -8.60 1.04
CA ARG A 161 2.78 -9.73 0.74
C ARG A 161 3.79 -9.46 -0.38
N LEU A 162 3.62 -8.39 -1.18
CA LEU A 162 4.59 -7.94 -2.21
C LEU A 162 5.88 -7.32 -1.62
N GLY A 163 6.15 -7.48 -0.32
CA GLY A 163 7.34 -6.92 0.33
C GLY A 163 7.13 -5.54 0.97
N GLY A 164 5.87 -5.15 1.23
CA GLY A 164 5.50 -3.94 1.97
C GLY A 164 5.64 -2.62 1.20
N ASP A 165 6.49 -2.54 0.18
CA ASP A 165 6.53 -1.40 -0.74
C ASP A 165 5.46 -1.56 -1.83
N LEU A 166 4.37 -0.81 -1.71
CA LEU A 166 3.26 -0.82 -2.65
C LEU A 166 3.33 0.34 -3.66
N SER A 167 4.46 1.04 -3.74
CA SER A 167 4.63 2.18 -4.65
C SER A 167 4.61 1.81 -6.14
N LEU A 168 4.73 0.52 -6.45
CA LEU A 168 4.53 -0.01 -7.81
C LEU A 168 3.06 0.00 -8.24
N LEU A 169 2.11 0.01 -7.29
CA LEU A 169 0.69 0.02 -7.57
C LEU A 169 0.18 1.46 -7.70
N ASP A 170 -0.81 1.68 -8.57
CA ASP A 170 -1.34 3.02 -8.80
C ASP A 170 -2.16 3.52 -7.61
N ILE A 171 -2.92 2.60 -6.99
CA ILE A 171 -3.79 2.87 -5.86
C ILE A 171 -3.57 1.79 -4.79
N HIS A 172 -3.37 2.21 -3.56
CA HIS A 172 -3.40 1.34 -2.38
C HIS A 172 -4.59 1.69 -1.50
N ILE A 173 -5.34 0.67 -1.09
CA ILE A 173 -6.52 0.80 -0.25
C ILE A 173 -6.35 -0.10 0.97
N GLN A 174 -6.24 0.52 2.14
CA GLN A 174 -6.24 -0.18 3.41
C GLN A 174 -7.65 -0.20 4.00
N ILE A 175 -8.18 -1.40 4.28
CA ILE A 175 -9.49 -1.62 4.88
C ILE A 175 -9.33 -2.06 6.34
N GLU A 176 -9.77 -1.21 7.26
CA GLU A 176 -9.73 -1.43 8.71
C GLU A 176 -11.13 -1.77 9.24
N ILE A 177 -11.22 -2.78 10.11
CA ILE A 177 -12.44 -3.12 10.83
C ILE A 177 -12.61 -2.15 12.00
N LEU A 178 -13.78 -1.52 12.09
CA LEU A 178 -14.16 -0.64 13.19
C LEU A 178 -15.24 -1.32 14.06
N PRO A 179 -15.52 -0.78 15.27
CA PRO A 179 -16.67 -1.20 16.07
C PRO A 179 -17.99 -1.15 15.27
N ASP A 180 -18.96 -1.95 15.71
CA ASP A 180 -20.30 -2.06 15.09
C ASP A 180 -20.28 -2.56 13.64
N ASN A 181 -19.30 -3.40 13.29
CA ASN A 181 -19.11 -3.95 11.95
C ASN A 181 -18.88 -2.89 10.85
N ARG A 182 -18.48 -1.66 11.21
CA ARG A 182 -18.12 -0.63 10.24
C ARG A 182 -16.73 -0.90 9.66
N ARG A 183 -16.41 -0.21 8.56
CA ARG A 183 -15.10 -0.26 7.90
C ARG A 183 -14.59 1.15 7.65
N ARG A 184 -13.28 1.32 7.75
CA ARG A 184 -12.58 2.51 7.28
C ARG A 184 -11.70 2.13 6.10
N LEU A 185 -11.89 2.79 4.96
CA LEU A 185 -11.09 2.60 3.77
C LEU A 185 -10.17 3.83 3.62
N ARG A 186 -8.86 3.61 3.71
CA ARG A 186 -7.83 4.63 3.48
C ARG A 186 -7.22 4.41 2.11
N PHE A 187 -7.24 5.45 1.28
CA PHE A 187 -6.72 5.44 -0.07
C PHE A 187 -5.41 6.22 -0.13
N SER A 188 -4.40 5.67 -0.80
CA SER A 188 -3.12 6.30 -1.10
C SER A 188 -2.70 5.92 -2.53
N GLY A 189 -1.77 6.65 -3.14
CA GLY A 189 -1.25 6.31 -4.47
C GLY A 189 -1.15 7.51 -5.42
N LYS A 190 -0.79 7.22 -6.66
CA LYS A 190 -0.46 8.21 -7.70
C LYS A 190 -1.71 8.70 -8.45
N ASP A 191 -2.77 7.89 -8.51
CA ASP A 191 -3.95 8.14 -9.35
C ASP A 191 -5.25 8.35 -8.55
N LEU A 192 -5.14 9.04 -7.40
CA LEU A 192 -6.32 9.37 -6.57
C LEU A 192 -7.12 10.55 -7.09
N ALA A 193 -6.51 11.43 -7.89
CA ALA A 193 -7.18 12.63 -8.39
C ALA A 193 -8.41 12.30 -9.25
N ALA A 194 -8.31 11.26 -10.09
CA ALA A 194 -9.42 10.80 -10.92
C ALA A 194 -10.56 10.21 -10.06
N PHE A 195 -10.21 9.55 -8.95
CA PHE A 195 -11.20 9.03 -8.00
C PHE A 195 -11.92 10.15 -7.24
N GLU A 196 -11.21 11.20 -6.82
CA GLU A 196 -11.82 12.34 -6.13
C GLU A 196 -12.91 13.03 -6.97
N GLU A 197 -12.68 13.17 -8.27
CA GLU A 197 -13.68 13.72 -9.19
C GLU A 197 -14.90 12.81 -9.29
N ALA A 198 -14.69 11.49 -9.45
CA ALA A 198 -15.77 10.51 -9.46
C ALA A 198 -16.57 10.51 -8.14
N ALA A 199 -15.89 10.63 -6.99
CA ALA A 199 -16.50 10.62 -5.66
C ALA A 199 -17.28 11.90 -5.33
N LYS A 200 -16.93 13.05 -5.92
CA LYS A 200 -17.67 14.33 -5.75
C LYS A 200 -19.06 14.33 -6.42
N SER A 201 -19.35 13.33 -7.25
CA SER A 201 -20.66 13.17 -7.90
C SER A 201 -21.69 12.39 -7.06
N LEU A 202 -21.36 12.09 -5.80
CA LEU A 202 -22.23 11.47 -4.78
C LEU A 202 -22.93 12.54 -3.93
#